data_AF-A0A401FYB8-F1
#
_entry.id   AF-A0A401FYB8-F1
#
_cell.length_a   1.000
_cell.length_b   1.000
_cell.length_c   1.000
_cell.angle_alpha   90.00
_cell.angle_beta   90.00
_cell.angle_gamma   90.00
#
_symmetry.space_group_name_H-M   'P 1'
#
loop_
_entity.id
_entity.type
_entity.pdbx_description
1 polymer ?
#
loop_
_entity_poly.entity_id
_entity_poly.type
_entity_poly.pdbx_seq_one_letter_code
_entity_poly.pdbx_strand_id
1 'polypeptide(L)'
;MSATFSIRDSRQLKALTGTSEEQFEKLKEKFSEFYEELRRKAYEEAVERGERKRKRGGGRKGVLPTIEDKLLFLLYYLKNYPTFDVLSSIFNMSRSKACENIHNLFPVLHETLSRIGVLPHREFANVEEMRKVFENIEQIIIDATERPHHRPKNNEKQSSMYSGKKKNMP
;
A
#
# COMPACT_ATOMS: atom_id res chain seq x y z
N MET A 1 -2.34 16.81 -22.16
CA MET A 1 -2.39 15.33 -22.26
C MET A 1 -2.25 14.79 -20.85
N SER A 2 -3.29 14.11 -20.33
CA SER A 2 -3.19 13.46 -19.01
C SER A 2 -2.11 12.38 -19.11
N ALA A 3 -1.18 12.33 -18.16
CA ALA A 3 -0.02 11.42 -18.22
C ALA A 3 -0.37 9.98 -17.78
N THR A 4 -1.66 9.69 -17.72
CA THR A 4 -2.22 8.48 -17.15
C THR A 4 -3.09 7.80 -18.19
N PHE A 5 -3.03 6.48 -18.26
CA PHE A 5 -3.91 5.70 -19.11
C PHE A 5 -5.37 5.86 -18.67
N SER A 6 -6.30 5.85 -19.62
CA SER A 6 -7.73 5.99 -19.34
C SER A 6 -8.30 4.67 -18.80
N ILE A 7 -9.00 4.75 -17.68
CA ILE A 7 -9.86 3.67 -17.16
C ILE A 7 -11.16 3.68 -17.96
N ARG A 8 -11.53 2.55 -18.56
CA ARG A 8 -12.69 2.45 -19.46
C ARG A 8 -13.98 2.10 -18.73
N ASP A 9 -13.88 1.32 -17.66
CA ASP A 9 -15.02 0.81 -16.91
C ASP A 9 -14.64 0.45 -15.46
N SER A 10 -15.68 0.26 -14.63
CA SER A 10 -15.56 -0.08 -13.21
C SER A 10 -14.82 -1.39 -12.96
N ARG A 11 -14.95 -2.36 -13.87
CA ARG A 11 -14.24 -3.64 -13.80
C ARG A 11 -12.74 -3.42 -13.97
N GLN A 12 -12.33 -2.58 -14.92
CA GLN A 12 -10.93 -2.24 -15.17
C GLN A 12 -10.35 -1.48 -13.98
N LEU A 13 -11.07 -0.53 -13.38
CA LEU A 13 -10.60 0.14 -12.16
C LEU A 13 -10.27 -0.88 -11.08
N LYS A 14 -11.24 -1.74 -10.74
CA LYS A 14 -11.09 -2.75 -9.69
C LYS A 14 -9.97 -3.74 -9.98
N ALA A 15 -9.80 -4.16 -11.24
CA ALA A 15 -8.71 -5.05 -11.64
C ALA A 15 -7.34 -4.40 -11.42
N LEU A 16 -7.22 -3.10 -11.71
CA LEU A 16 -5.95 -2.38 -11.68
C LEU A 16 -5.60 -1.80 -10.30
N THR A 17 -6.58 -1.43 -9.48
CA THR A 17 -6.35 -0.79 -8.16
C THR A 17 -6.75 -1.66 -6.98
N GLY A 18 -7.59 -2.67 -7.19
CA GLY A 18 -8.20 -3.46 -6.12
C GLY A 18 -9.41 -2.80 -5.44
N THR A 19 -9.83 -1.60 -5.87
CA THR A 19 -10.92 -0.83 -5.25
C THR A 19 -12.11 -0.71 -6.21
N SER A 20 -13.34 -0.68 -5.69
CA SER A 20 -14.50 -0.21 -6.47
C SER A 20 -14.40 1.29 -6.75
N GLU A 21 -15.24 1.81 -7.65
CA GLU A 21 -15.34 3.25 -7.92
C GLU A 21 -15.69 4.04 -6.64
N GLU A 22 -16.69 3.56 -5.89
CA GLU A 22 -17.09 4.19 -4.63
C GLU A 22 -15.97 4.20 -3.59
N GLN A 23 -15.25 3.09 -3.43
CA GLN A 23 -14.10 2.99 -2.52
C GLN A 23 -12.97 3.92 -2.95
N PHE A 24 -12.71 4.00 -4.26
CA PHE A 24 -11.67 4.85 -4.82
C PHE A 24 -11.99 6.33 -4.56
N GLU A 25 -13.23 6.76 -4.80
CA GLU A 25 -13.65 8.15 -4.55
C GLU A 25 -13.56 8.54 -3.07
N LYS A 26 -14.06 7.68 -2.18
CA LYS A 26 -13.95 7.88 -0.72
C LYS A 26 -12.48 7.97 -0.27
N LEU A 27 -11.63 7.08 -0.79
CA LEU A 27 -10.21 7.09 -0.47
C LEU A 27 -9.51 8.33 -1.04
N LYS A 28 -9.87 8.77 -2.25
CA LYS A 28 -9.33 9.97 -2.91
C LYS A 28 -9.59 11.22 -2.10
N GLU A 29 -10.81 11.39 -1.56
CA GLU A 29 -11.17 12.51 -0.70
C GLU A 29 -10.24 12.58 0.52
N LYS A 30 -10.13 11.49 1.29
CA LYS A 30 -9.30 11.44 2.49
C LYS A 30 -7.81 11.54 2.18
N PHE A 31 -7.35 10.88 1.14
CA PHE A 31 -5.97 11.00 0.67
C PHE A 31 -5.64 12.44 0.28
N SER A 32 -6.57 13.17 -0.35
CA SER A 32 -6.38 14.58 -0.71
C SER A 32 -6.18 15.47 0.51
N GLU A 33 -7.02 15.30 1.54
CA GLU A 33 -6.93 16.05 2.81
C GLU A 33 -5.54 15.89 3.45
N PHE A 34 -5.10 14.64 3.62
CA PHE A 34 -3.81 14.34 4.27
C PHE A 34 -2.61 14.69 3.40
N TYR A 35 -2.71 14.53 2.08
CA TYR A 35 -1.67 14.97 1.15
C TYR A 35 -1.42 16.48 1.29
N GLU A 36 -2.48 17.29 1.32
CA GLU A 36 -2.35 18.74 1.46
C GLU A 36 -1.87 19.16 2.85
N GLU A 37 -2.29 18.47 3.91
CA GLU A 37 -1.79 18.68 5.28
C GLU A 37 -0.27 18.47 5.36
N LEU A 38 0.23 17.32 4.89
CA LEU A 38 1.66 17.00 4.89
C LEU A 38 2.46 17.96 4.02
N ARG A 39 1.92 18.34 2.85
CA ARG A 39 2.55 19.33 1.95
C ARG A 39 2.59 20.73 2.54
N ARG A 40 1.60 21.11 3.34
CA ARG A 40 1.58 22.39 4.06
C ARG A 40 2.65 22.39 5.14
N LYS A 41 2.65 21.38 6.01
CA LYS A 41 3.63 21.23 7.10
C LYS A 41 5.07 21.24 6.58
N ALA A 42 5.37 20.42 5.57
CA ALA A 42 6.71 20.37 4.97
C ALA A 42 7.14 21.70 4.33
N TYR A 43 6.19 22.50 3.83
CA TYR A 43 6.50 23.82 3.30
C TYR A 43 6.80 24.83 4.41
N GLU A 44 6.00 24.85 5.47
CA GLU A 44 6.19 25.74 6.62
C GLU A 44 7.56 25.49 7.27
N GLU A 45 7.89 24.23 7.54
CA GLU A 45 9.20 23.84 8.06
C GLU A 45 10.36 24.26 7.14
N ALA A 46 10.21 24.15 5.81
CA ALA A 46 11.24 24.56 4.86
C ALA A 46 11.38 26.09 4.73
N VAL A 47 10.30 26.85 4.99
CA VAL A 47 10.34 28.32 5.08
C VAL A 47 11.08 28.74 6.34
N GLU A 48 10.77 28.12 7.48
CA GLU A 48 11.45 28.37 8.77
C GLU A 48 12.96 28.09 8.68
N ARG A 49 13.37 27.03 7.98
CA ARG A 49 14.79 26.72 7.71
C ARG A 49 15.45 27.63 6.66
N GLY A 50 14.71 28.55 6.03
CA GLY A 50 15.24 29.43 4.98
C GLY A 50 15.56 28.75 3.65
N GLU A 51 15.20 27.47 3.48
CA GLU A 51 15.45 26.67 2.27
C GLU A 51 14.52 27.06 1.11
N ARG A 52 13.42 27.76 1.41
CA ARG A 52 12.34 28.00 0.46
C ARG A 52 12.21 29.46 0.03
N LYS A 53 12.56 29.73 -1.23
CA LYS A 53 12.40 31.05 -1.88
C LYS A 53 11.09 31.24 -2.67
N ARG A 54 10.43 30.15 -3.09
CA ARG A 54 9.23 30.19 -3.94
C ARG A 54 7.97 29.81 -3.16
N LYS A 55 6.86 30.50 -3.44
CA LYS A 55 5.51 30.16 -2.94
C LYS A 55 5.17 28.69 -3.22
N ARG A 56 4.27 28.12 -2.39
CA ARG A 56 3.71 26.77 -2.57
C ARG A 56 3.21 26.60 -4.01
N GLY A 57 3.53 25.46 -4.62
CA GLY A 57 3.09 25.13 -5.98
C GLY A 57 3.83 25.86 -7.12
N GLY A 58 4.75 26.79 -6.84
CA GLY A 58 5.52 27.55 -7.84
C GLY A 58 6.73 26.81 -8.45
N GLY A 59 6.78 25.48 -8.32
CA GLY A 59 7.79 24.64 -8.98
C GLY A 59 7.28 24.04 -10.28
N ARG A 60 8.16 23.35 -11.02
CA ARG A 60 7.77 22.54 -12.18
C ARG A 60 6.71 21.52 -11.77
N LYS A 61 5.59 21.47 -12.51
CA LYS A 61 4.55 20.46 -12.30
C LYS A 61 5.11 19.09 -12.69
N GLY A 62 4.86 18.09 -11.85
CA GLY A 62 5.27 16.71 -12.10
C GLY A 62 4.35 16.01 -13.10
N VAL A 63 4.72 14.77 -13.45
CA VAL A 63 3.96 13.91 -14.38
C VAL A 63 2.62 13.45 -13.79
N LEU A 64 2.45 13.45 -12.46
CA LEU A 64 1.20 13.15 -11.77
C LEU A 64 0.57 14.47 -11.27
N PRO A 65 -0.14 15.23 -12.12
CA PRO A 65 -0.62 16.56 -11.75
C PRO A 65 -1.73 16.51 -10.71
N THR A 66 -2.70 15.60 -10.84
CA THR A 66 -3.88 15.55 -9.95
C THR A 66 -3.68 14.63 -8.75
N ILE A 67 -4.58 14.71 -7.76
CA ILE A 67 -4.61 13.75 -6.65
C ILE A 67 -5.04 12.37 -7.15
N GLU A 68 -5.98 12.34 -8.10
CA GLU A 68 -6.42 11.11 -8.76
C GLU A 68 -5.27 10.37 -9.44
N ASP A 69 -4.43 11.07 -10.21
CA ASP A 69 -3.26 10.47 -10.85
C ASP A 69 -2.29 9.87 -9.82
N LYS A 70 -2.09 10.55 -8.68
CA LYS A 70 -1.20 10.09 -7.61
C LYS A 70 -1.75 8.84 -6.94
N LEU A 71 -3.04 8.82 -6.63
CA LEU A 71 -3.68 7.69 -5.98
C LEU A 71 -3.75 6.49 -6.94
N LEU A 72 -4.14 6.71 -8.19
CA LEU A 72 -4.16 5.66 -9.21
C LEU A 72 -2.78 5.05 -9.43
N PHE A 73 -1.74 5.89 -9.54
CA PHE A 73 -0.34 5.44 -9.64
C PHE A 73 0.07 4.54 -8.48
N LEU A 74 -0.25 4.96 -7.25
CA LEU A 74 0.13 4.22 -6.05
C LEU A 74 -0.64 2.90 -5.91
N LEU A 75 -1.96 2.92 -6.09
CA LEU A 75 -2.79 1.72 -6.00
C LEU A 75 -2.46 0.72 -7.11
N TYR A 76 -2.17 1.20 -8.33
CA TYR A 76 -1.72 0.35 -9.43
C TYR A 76 -0.45 -0.41 -9.06
N TYR A 77 0.53 0.27 -8.45
CA TYR A 77 1.76 -0.36 -7.99
C TYR A 77 1.49 -1.39 -6.89
N LEU A 78 0.67 -1.07 -5.90
CA LEU A 78 0.36 -2.00 -4.81
C LEU A 78 -0.39 -3.24 -5.27
N LYS A 79 -1.30 -3.08 -6.25
CA LYS A 79 -2.11 -4.18 -6.76
C LYS A 79 -1.34 -5.12 -7.69
N ASN A 80 -0.54 -4.56 -8.59
CA ASN A 80 0.10 -5.33 -9.67
C ASN A 80 1.58 -5.60 -9.41
N TYR A 81 2.19 -4.89 -8.46
CA TYR A 81 3.61 -4.94 -8.12
C TYR A 81 4.55 -4.97 -9.35
N PRO A 82 4.34 -4.08 -10.35
CA PRO A 82 5.18 -4.05 -11.55
C PRO A 82 6.60 -3.58 -11.21
N THR A 83 7.57 -3.93 -12.04
CA THR A 83 8.90 -3.31 -11.98
C THR A 83 8.79 -1.81 -12.25
N PHE A 84 9.74 -1.03 -11.74
CA PHE A 84 9.74 0.42 -11.96
C PHE A 84 9.87 0.81 -13.44
N ASP A 85 10.50 -0.03 -14.28
CA ASP A 85 10.58 0.20 -15.73
C ASP A 85 9.21 0.08 -16.41
N VAL A 86 8.43 -0.94 -16.04
CA VAL A 86 7.06 -1.12 -16.53
C VAL A 86 6.16 0.01 -16.00
N LEU A 87 6.24 0.29 -14.70
CA LEU A 87 5.45 1.35 -14.07
C LEU A 87 5.74 2.72 -14.71
N SER A 88 7.03 3.04 -14.92
CA SER A 88 7.43 4.33 -15.48
C SER A 88 7.03 4.49 -16.94
N SER A 89 7.04 3.39 -17.71
CA SER A 89 6.54 3.36 -19.09
C SER A 89 5.05 3.68 -19.15
N ILE A 90 4.24 3.04 -18.30
CA ILE A 90 2.77 3.21 -18.26
C ILE A 90 2.37 4.66 -17.89
N PHE A 91 3.08 5.28 -16.95
CA PHE A 91 2.80 6.64 -16.47
C PHE A 91 3.69 7.72 -17.11
N ASN A 92 4.35 7.39 -18.22
CA ASN A 92 5.16 8.31 -19.02
C ASN A 92 6.16 9.16 -18.19
N MET A 93 6.92 8.50 -17.32
CA MET A 93 7.95 9.12 -16.49
C MET A 93 9.25 8.32 -16.52
N SER A 94 10.32 8.86 -15.93
CA SER A 94 11.55 8.09 -15.77
C SER A 94 11.42 7.06 -14.65
N ARG A 95 12.15 5.95 -14.76
CA ARG A 95 12.25 4.89 -13.73
C ARG A 95 12.55 5.46 -12.34
N SER A 96 13.53 6.35 -12.25
CA SER A 96 13.91 7.01 -10.99
C SER A 96 12.76 7.84 -10.42
N LYS A 97 11.99 8.52 -11.28
CA LYS A 97 10.84 9.31 -10.83
C LYS A 97 9.68 8.45 -10.35
N ALA A 98 9.44 7.30 -10.99
CA ALA A 98 8.45 6.34 -10.53
C ALA A 98 8.80 5.82 -9.13
N CYS A 99 10.05 5.41 -8.92
CA CYS A 99 10.55 4.98 -7.62
C CYS A 99 10.39 6.08 -6.56
N GLU A 100 10.84 7.29 -6.85
CA GLU A 100 10.72 8.45 -5.94
C GLU A 100 9.26 8.75 -5.60
N ASN A 101 8.36 8.73 -6.58
CA ASN A 101 6.93 8.96 -6.36
C ASN A 101 6.32 7.89 -5.44
N ILE A 102 6.65 6.60 -5.62
CA ILE A 102 6.15 5.54 -4.73
C ILE A 102 6.60 5.80 -3.28
N HIS A 103 7.89 6.07 -3.07
CA HIS A 103 8.42 6.33 -1.72
C HIS A 103 7.81 7.59 -1.08
N ASN A 104 7.52 8.62 -1.87
CA ASN A 104 6.92 9.85 -1.36
C ASN A 104 5.41 9.72 -1.09
N LEU A 105 4.68 8.93 -1.88
CA LEU A 105 3.22 8.81 -1.78
C LEU A 105 2.78 7.70 -0.83
N PHE A 106 3.59 6.66 -0.64
CA PHE A 106 3.26 5.54 0.24
C PHE A 106 3.00 5.96 1.70
N PRO A 107 3.82 6.82 2.33
CA PRO A 107 3.55 7.31 3.68
C PRO A 107 2.22 8.06 3.79
N VAL A 108 1.85 8.83 2.76
CA VAL A 108 0.56 9.54 2.71
C VAL A 108 -0.59 8.55 2.72
N LEU A 109 -0.52 7.50 1.88
CA LEU A 109 -1.56 6.47 1.85
C LEU A 109 -1.62 5.69 3.15
N HIS A 110 -0.46 5.30 3.70
CA HIS A 110 -0.41 4.57 4.97
C HIS A 110 -1.09 5.36 6.09
N GLU A 111 -0.75 6.65 6.23
CA GLU A 111 -1.38 7.53 7.21
C GLU A 111 -2.88 7.71 6.94
N THR A 112 -3.27 7.85 5.67
CA THR A 112 -4.69 7.92 5.27
C THR A 112 -5.45 6.68 5.75
N LEU A 113 -4.94 5.49 5.45
CA LEU A 113 -5.56 4.20 5.83
C LEU A 113 -5.58 4.00 7.35
N SER A 114 -4.54 4.47 8.04
CA SER A 114 -4.46 4.48 9.50
C SER A 114 -5.56 5.33 10.12
N ARG A 115 -5.71 6.59 9.66
CA ARG A 115 -6.70 7.53 10.19
C ARG A 115 -8.15 7.12 9.93
N ILE A 116 -8.43 6.47 8.81
CA ILE A 116 -9.77 5.91 8.53
C ILE A 116 -10.00 4.54 9.17
N GLY A 117 -9.00 3.98 9.88
CA GLY A 117 -9.15 2.75 10.66
C GLY A 117 -9.27 1.47 9.84
N VAL A 118 -8.70 1.42 8.63
CA VAL A 118 -8.80 0.23 7.74
C VAL A 118 -7.51 -0.56 7.60
N LEU A 119 -6.44 -0.16 8.30
CA LEU A 119 -5.21 -0.96 8.33
C LEU A 119 -5.43 -2.25 9.14
N PRO A 120 -4.91 -3.39 8.66
CA PRO A 120 -5.02 -4.64 9.40
C PRO A 120 -4.14 -4.62 10.66
N HIS A 121 -4.59 -5.29 11.71
CA HIS A 121 -3.73 -5.65 12.85
C HIS A 121 -2.59 -6.55 12.37
N ARG A 122 -1.35 -6.18 12.68
CA ARG A 122 -0.16 -6.95 12.28
C ARG A 122 0.23 -7.98 13.33
N GLU A 123 0.09 -7.62 14.59
CA GLU A 123 0.52 -8.40 15.76
C GLU A 123 -0.44 -8.12 16.92
N PHE A 124 -0.56 -9.08 17.83
CA PHE A 124 -1.28 -8.95 19.10
C PHE A 124 -0.31 -9.23 20.24
N ALA A 125 -0.37 -8.44 21.31
CA ALA A 125 0.51 -8.62 22.47
C ALA A 125 0.14 -9.86 23.29
N ASN A 126 -1.15 -10.22 23.32
CA ASN A 126 -1.67 -11.39 24.04
C ASN A 126 -2.98 -11.90 23.40
N VAL A 127 -3.45 -13.04 23.90
CA VAL A 127 -4.67 -13.72 23.41
C VAL A 127 -5.92 -12.89 23.72
N GLU A 128 -5.94 -12.17 24.84
CA GLU A 128 -7.05 -11.32 25.25
C GLU A 128 -7.28 -10.15 24.27
N GLU A 129 -6.20 -9.48 23.84
CA GLU A 129 -6.25 -8.43 22.82
C GLU A 129 -6.76 -8.98 21.48
N MET A 130 -6.22 -10.13 21.06
CA MET A 130 -6.69 -10.83 19.86
C MET A 130 -8.19 -11.08 19.94
N ARG A 131 -8.67 -11.71 21.03
CA ARG A 131 -10.10 -12.00 21.25
C ARG A 131 -10.97 -10.75 21.17
N LYS A 132 -10.51 -9.63 21.73
CA LYS A 132 -11.24 -8.35 21.69
C LYS A 132 -11.37 -7.81 20.26
N VAL A 133 -10.31 -7.90 19.46
CA VAL A 133 -10.35 -7.46 18.05
C VAL A 133 -11.28 -8.35 17.22
N PHE A 134 -11.32 -9.65 17.50
CA PHE A 134 -12.20 -10.60 16.82
C PHE A 134 -13.58 -10.75 17.46
N GLU A 135 -13.95 -9.94 18.45
CA GLU A 135 -15.20 -10.12 19.23
C GLU A 135 -16.45 -10.09 18.34
N ASN A 136 -16.45 -9.26 17.30
CA ASN A 136 -17.54 -9.14 16.33
C ASN A 136 -17.30 -9.96 15.04
N ILE A 137 -16.33 -10.88 15.05
CA ILE A 137 -16.01 -11.73 13.91
C ILE A 137 -16.50 -13.15 14.22
N GLU A 138 -17.64 -13.52 13.62
CA GLU A 138 -18.28 -14.82 13.85
C GLU A 138 -17.47 -16.00 13.31
N GLN A 139 -16.76 -15.79 12.20
CA GLN A 139 -16.01 -16.83 11.51
C GLN A 139 -14.61 -16.35 11.10
N ILE A 140 -13.60 -17.10 11.53
CA ILE A 140 -12.22 -16.93 11.07
C ILE A 140 -11.91 -18.09 10.13
N ILE A 141 -11.60 -17.78 8.87
CA ILE A 141 -11.13 -18.77 7.88
C ILE A 141 -9.62 -18.64 7.79
N ILE A 142 -8.92 -19.73 8.11
CA ILE A 142 -7.46 -19.81 8.03
C ILE A 142 -7.12 -20.72 6.85
N ASP A 143 -6.65 -20.12 5.76
CA ASP A 143 -6.07 -20.87 4.64
C ASP A 143 -4.58 -21.07 4.91
N ALA A 144 -4.22 -22.29 5.34
CA ALA A 144 -2.85 -22.67 5.64
C ALA A 144 -2.38 -23.74 4.65
N THR A 145 -1.32 -23.43 3.90
CA THR A 145 -0.61 -24.41 3.08
C THR A 145 0.67 -24.83 3.79
N GLU A 146 0.83 -26.13 4.03
CA GLU A 146 2.11 -26.66 4.52
C GLU A 146 3.21 -26.46 3.48
N ARG A 147 4.36 -25.96 3.91
CA ARG A 147 5.53 -25.80 3.05
C ARG A 147 6.64 -26.78 3.48
N PRO A 148 7.34 -27.41 2.52
CA PRO A 148 8.53 -28.18 2.83
C PRO A 148 9.54 -27.30 3.57
N HIS A 149 10.08 -27.83 4.66
CA HIS A 149 11.10 -27.17 5.47
C HIS A 149 12.28 -28.12 5.67
N HIS A 150 13.49 -27.57 5.80
CA HIS A 150 14.69 -28.35 6.06
C HIS A 150 14.59 -29.05 7.41
N ARG A 151 14.55 -30.38 7.41
CA ARG A 151 14.44 -31.19 8.63
C ARG A 151 15.65 -30.95 9.56
N PRO A 152 15.45 -30.46 10.80
CA PRO A 152 16.55 -30.33 11.76
C PRO A 152 17.21 -31.68 12.06
N LYS A 153 18.54 -31.67 12.22
CA LYS A 153 19.31 -32.87 12.63
C LYS A 153 19.15 -33.20 14.12
N ASN A 154 18.86 -32.19 14.95
CA ASN A 154 18.59 -32.40 16.37
C ASN A 154 17.22 -33.07 16.55
N ASN A 155 17.19 -34.19 17.27
CA ASN A 155 15.98 -35.03 17.43
C ASN A 155 14.86 -34.32 18.20
N GLU A 156 15.16 -33.55 19.23
CA GLU A 156 14.14 -32.84 20.03
C GLU A 156 13.44 -31.77 19.19
N LYS A 157 14.22 -30.97 18.44
CA LYS A 157 13.68 -29.97 17.50
C LYS A 157 12.91 -30.61 16.35
N GLN A 158 13.33 -31.80 15.93
CA GLN A 158 12.65 -32.53 14.86
C GLN A 158 11.27 -33.03 15.33
N SER A 159 11.17 -33.56 16.55
CA SER A 159 9.91 -34.00 17.14
C SER A 159 8.95 -32.84 17.37
N SER A 160 9.43 -31.69 17.87
CA SER A 160 8.58 -30.53 18.12
C SER A 160 8.01 -29.90 16.84
N MET A 161 8.70 -30.05 15.71
CA MET A 161 8.28 -29.55 14.39
C MET A 161 7.54 -30.60 13.55
N TYR A 162 7.31 -31.81 14.07
CA TYR A 162 6.64 -32.86 13.32
C TYR A 162 5.14 -32.58 13.21
N SER A 163 4.64 -32.35 11.99
CA SER A 163 3.23 -32.00 11.74
C SER A 163 2.24 -33.17 11.91
N GLY A 164 2.72 -34.36 12.25
CA GLY A 164 1.88 -35.55 12.41
C GLY A 164 1.37 -36.16 11.09
N LYS A 165 1.61 -35.51 9.94
CA LYS A 165 1.23 -36.07 8.65
C LYS A 165 2.08 -37.28 8.31
N LYS A 166 1.40 -38.40 8.06
CA LYS A 166 2.01 -39.58 7.45
C LYS A 166 2.46 -39.20 6.03
N LYS A 167 3.61 -39.71 5.62
CA LYS A 167 4.15 -39.47 4.27
C LYS A 167 3.05 -39.70 3.24
N ASN A 168 2.91 -38.78 2.28
CA ASN A 168 2.27 -39.12 1.02
C ASN A 168 3.01 -40.36 0.49
N MET A 169 2.34 -41.50 0.45
CA MET A 169 2.73 -42.59 -0.44
C MET A 169 2.06 -42.32 -1.79
N PRO A 170 2.69 -42.61 -2.94
CA PRO A 170 4.11 -42.61 -3.31
C PRO A 170 4.57 -41.28 -3.92
#